data_AF-A0A8H4PZU1-F1
#
_entry.id   AF-A0A8H4PZU1-F1
#
_cell.length_a   1.000
_cell.length_b   1.000
_cell.length_c   1.000
_cell.angle_alpha   90.00
_cell.angle_beta   90.00
_cell.angle_gamma   90.00
#
_symmetry.space_group_name_H-M   'P 1'
#
loop_
_entity.id
_entity.type
_entity.pdbx_description
1 polymer ?
#
loop_
_entity_poly.entity_id
_entity_poly.type
_entity_poly.pdbx_seq_one_letter_code
_entity_poly.pdbx_strand_id
1 'polypeptide(L)'
;MYGVIVASCRLANAHHTGMQNAISYDTARALGEADKVIGSAQLPASFDKIEVVSEFIDGQEPRPSVELRNMGLSTLGVVNKLVIVAENGDDESFDDTIIEFHGRMCE
;
A
#
# COMPACT_ATOMS: atom_id res chain seq x y z
N MET A 1 -16.84 11.02 -12.23
CA MET A 1 -16.52 9.60 -12.47
C MET A 1 -16.17 9.03 -11.10
N TYR A 2 -16.88 8.00 -10.63
CA TYR A 2 -16.65 7.43 -9.30
C TYR A 2 -15.79 6.18 -9.48
N GLY A 3 -14.51 6.26 -9.12
CA GLY A 3 -13.62 5.11 -9.14
C GLY A 3 -13.75 4.28 -7.86
N VAL A 4 -13.58 2.96 -7.93
CA VAL A 4 -13.26 2.17 -6.73
C VAL A 4 -11.75 1.99 -6.67
N ILE A 5 -11.11 2.41 -5.60
CA ILE A 5 -9.69 2.18 -5.35
C ILE A 5 -9.55 0.89 -4.55
N VAL A 6 -8.65 0.02 -5.00
CA VAL A 6 -8.26 -1.21 -4.32
C VAL A 6 -6.76 -1.15 -4.06
N ALA A 7 -6.38 -1.09 -2.79
CA ALA A 7 -5.00 -1.21 -2.37
C ALA A 7 -4.80 -2.56 -1.67
N SER A 8 -3.76 -3.28 -2.05
CA SER A 8 -3.35 -4.50 -1.36
C SER A 8 -1.85 -4.52 -1.08
N CYS A 9 -1.49 -5.02 0.10
CA CYS A 9 -0.10 -5.30 0.44
C CYS A 9 0.11 -6.81 0.62
N ARG A 10 1.25 -7.30 0.16
CA ARG A 10 1.71 -8.68 0.35
C ARG A 10 2.99 -8.67 1.18
N LEU A 11 2.97 -9.41 2.28
CA LEU A 11 4.13 -9.67 3.11
C LEU A 11 4.72 -11.04 2.74
N ALA A 12 6.04 -11.10 2.59
CA ALA A 12 6.75 -12.38 2.50
C ALA A 12 7.86 -12.46 3.56
N ASN A 13 7.81 -13.53 4.36
CA ASN A 13 8.92 -13.95 5.22
C ASN A 13 9.71 -15.02 4.47
N ALA A 14 10.94 -14.70 4.10
CA ALA A 14 11.91 -15.61 3.50
C ALA A 14 13.11 -15.74 4.44
N HIS A 15 12.95 -16.46 5.57
CA HIS A 15 14.11 -16.86 6.35
C HIS A 15 14.57 -18.28 5.97
N HIS A 16 15.86 -18.38 5.61
CA HIS A 16 16.59 -19.62 5.34
C HIS A 16 16.32 -20.69 6.40
N THR A 17 15.48 -21.67 6.06
CA THR A 17 15.46 -23.10 6.43
C THR A 17 14.00 -23.54 6.34
N GLY A 18 13.67 -24.32 5.30
CA GLY A 18 12.31 -24.48 4.80
C GLY A 18 11.22 -24.78 5.84
N MET A 19 10.28 -23.85 6.00
CA MET A 19 8.82 -24.09 5.96
C MET A 19 8.01 -22.80 6.18
N GLN A 20 6.90 -22.73 5.43
CA GLN A 20 5.72 -21.84 5.53
C GLN A 20 5.88 -20.37 5.09
N ASN A 21 5.65 -20.15 3.78
CA ASN A 21 5.30 -18.86 3.17
C ASN A 21 3.92 -18.38 3.68
N ALA A 22 3.87 -17.76 4.85
CA ALA A 22 2.68 -16.99 5.23
C ALA A 22 2.66 -15.71 4.39
N ILE A 23 1.92 -15.72 3.27
CA ILE A 23 1.60 -14.50 2.53
C ILE A 23 0.31 -13.94 3.14
N SER A 24 0.43 -12.90 3.95
CA SER A 24 -0.74 -12.13 4.42
C SER A 24 -1.12 -11.11 3.34
N TYR A 25 -2.43 -11.04 3.05
CA TYR A 25 -3.02 -10.07 2.13
C TYR A 25 -3.96 -9.18 2.92
N ASP A 26 -3.62 -7.91 3.07
CA ASP A 26 -4.58 -6.92 3.52
C ASP A 26 -5.09 -6.18 2.29
N THR A 27 -6.41 -6.18 2.10
CA THR A 27 -7.08 -5.54 0.96
C THR A 27 -8.06 -4.50 1.48
N ALA A 28 -7.89 -3.25 1.03
CA ALA A 28 -8.84 -2.17 1.28
C ALA A 28 -9.55 -1.81 -0.02
N ARG A 29 -10.85 -1.49 0.07
CA ARG A 29 -11.66 -1.05 -1.08
C ARG A 29 -12.52 0.14 -0.66
N ALA A 30 -12.50 1.20 -1.46
CA ALA A 30 -13.41 2.33 -1.26
C ALA A 30 -13.74 3.04 -2.57
N LEU A 31 -14.81 3.84 -2.53
CA LEU A 31 -15.12 4.79 -3.58
C LEU A 31 -14.18 6.00 -3.49
N GLY A 32 -13.81 6.58 -4.63
CA GLY A 32 -12.91 7.73 -4.80
C GLY A 32 -13.45 9.02 -4.18
N GLU A 33 -13.59 9.03 -2.86
CA GLU A 33 -13.81 10.21 -2.04
C GLU A 33 -12.45 10.73 -1.60
N ALA A 34 -12.14 11.98 -1.97
CA ALA A 34 -10.89 12.62 -1.60
C ALA A 34 -10.66 12.59 -0.08
N ASP A 35 -9.40 12.44 0.33
CA ASP A 35 -8.93 12.49 1.72
C ASP A 35 -9.55 11.47 2.69
N LYS A 36 -10.11 10.36 2.18
CA LYS A 36 -10.73 9.32 3.02
C LYS A 36 -9.79 8.16 3.31
N VAL A 37 -9.72 7.74 4.58
CA VAL A 37 -9.07 6.49 4.95
C VAL A 37 -9.93 5.30 4.50
N ILE A 38 -9.40 4.51 3.58
CA ILE A 38 -10.09 3.39 2.94
C ILE A 38 -9.89 2.05 3.68
N GLY A 39 -8.85 1.96 4.51
CA GLY A 39 -8.54 0.78 5.32
C GLY A 39 -7.26 0.98 6.14
N SER A 40 -7.07 0.13 7.13
CA SER A 40 -5.85 0.08 7.95
C SER A 40 -5.63 -1.35 8.41
N ALA A 41 -4.39 -1.81 8.38
CA ALA A 41 -4.01 -3.13 8.87
C ALA A 41 -2.72 -3.06 9.67
N GLN A 42 -2.55 -4.01 10.59
CA GLN A 42 -1.32 -4.16 11.35
C GLN A 42 -0.53 -5.33 10.76
N LEU A 43 0.65 -5.01 10.21
CA LEU A 43 1.58 -6.00 9.68
C LEU A 43 2.36 -6.66 10.84
N PRO A 44 2.87 -7.89 10.66
CA PRO A 44 3.76 -8.53 11.62
C PRO A 44 4.98 -7.65 11.95
N ALA A 45 5.55 -7.86 13.13
CA ALA A 45 6.70 -7.08 13.61
C ALA A 45 7.97 -7.25 12.76
N SER A 46 8.06 -8.33 11.99
CA SER A 46 9.16 -8.58 11.05
C SER A 46 8.64 -9.16 9.73
N PHE A 47 9.23 -8.68 8.64
CA PHE A 47 9.02 -9.18 7.28
C PHE A 47 10.24 -8.87 6.42
N ASP A 48 10.50 -9.71 5.41
CA ASP A 48 11.67 -9.55 4.54
C ASP A 48 11.33 -8.73 3.28
N LYS A 49 10.09 -8.83 2.82
CA LYS A 49 9.61 -8.10 1.65
C LYS A 49 8.18 -7.64 1.85
N ILE A 50 7.92 -6.42 1.37
CA ILE A 50 6.58 -5.90 1.14
C ILE A 50 6.42 -5.61 -0.36
N GLU A 51 5.27 -6.01 -0.91
CA GLU A 51 4.85 -5.68 -2.26
C GLU A 51 3.50 -4.99 -2.18
N VAL A 52 3.35 -3.89 -2.91
CA VAL A 52 2.13 -3.08 -2.91
C VAL A 52 1.55 -3.09 -4.31
N VAL A 53 0.26 -3.37 -4.39
CA VAL A 53 -0.52 -3.35 -5.63
C VAL A 53 -1.67 -2.39 -5.43
N SER A 54 -1.83 -1.47 -6.37
CA SER A 54 -2.95 -0.54 -6.43
C SER A 54 -3.69 -0.74 -7.75
N GLU A 55 -5.01 -0.82 -7.66
CA GLU A 55 -5.92 -0.95 -8.79
C GLU A 55 -7.06 0.05 -8.63
N PHE A 56 -7.65 0.46 -9.74
CA PHE A 56 -8.84 1.29 -9.78
C PHE A 56 -9.89 0.68 -10.71
N ILE A 57 -11.16 0.90 -10.37
CA ILE A 57 -12.30 0.53 -11.22
C ILE A 57 -12.91 1.82 -11.75
N ASP A 58 -12.64 2.12 -13.01
CA ASP A 58 -13.37 3.11 -13.78
C ASP A 58 -14.07 2.39 -14.94
N GLY A 59 -15.34 2.04 -14.73
CA GLY A 59 -16.11 1.16 -15.61
C GLY A 59 -16.50 -0.15 -14.94
N GLN A 60 -16.35 -1.29 -15.65
CA GLN A 60 -16.76 -2.61 -15.16
C GLN A 60 -15.63 -3.49 -14.64
N GLU A 61 -14.39 -3.30 -15.09
CA GLU A 61 -13.26 -4.16 -14.73
C GLU A 61 -12.18 -3.39 -13.96
N PRO A 62 -11.55 -4.00 -12.94
CA PRO A 62 -10.37 -3.44 -12.28
C PRO A 62 -9.19 -3.29 -13.23
N ARG A 63 -8.48 -2.17 -13.11
CA ARG A 63 -7.25 -1.87 -13.85
C ARG A 63 -6.14 -1.52 -12.85
N PRO A 64 -4.89 -1.94 -13.07
CA PRO A 64 -3.78 -1.44 -12.26
C PRO A 64 -3.67 0.07 -12.35
N SER A 65 -3.27 0.72 -11.26
CA SER A 65 -2.82 2.12 -11.30
C SER A 65 -1.75 2.29 -12.37
N VAL A 66 -1.81 3.43 -13.07
CA VAL A 66 -0.88 3.80 -14.15
C VAL A 66 0.56 3.82 -13.63
N GLU A 67 0.76 4.39 -12.44
CA GLU A 67 2.07 4.45 -11.81
C GLU A 67 1.98 4.29 -10.29
N LEU A 68 3.03 3.70 -9.71
CA LEU A 68 3.27 3.60 -8.27
C LEU A 68 4.64 4.19 -7.94
N ARG A 69 4.68 5.16 -7.02
CA ARG A 69 5.93 5.81 -6.58
C ARG A 69 6.17 5.60 -5.09
N ASN A 70 7.41 5.24 -4.77
CA ASN A 70 7.92 5.27 -3.40
C ASN A 70 8.47 6.68 -3.12
N MET A 71 7.84 7.40 -2.19
CA MET A 71 8.22 8.77 -1.82
C MET A 71 9.42 8.83 -0.85
N GLY A 72 9.96 7.67 -0.48
CA GLY A 72 11.12 7.53 0.40
C GLY A 72 10.74 7.24 1.84
N LEU A 73 11.77 6.90 2.62
CA LEU A 73 11.68 6.72 4.06
C LEU A 73 11.94 8.05 4.76
N SER A 74 11.02 8.45 5.64
CA SER A 74 11.17 9.59 6.53
C SER A 74 11.14 9.14 7.98
N THR A 75 11.86 9.87 8.84
CA THR A 75 11.89 9.61 10.28
C THR A 75 11.44 10.85 11.03
N LEU A 76 10.54 10.67 12.00
CA LEU A 76 10.10 11.73 12.91
C LEU A 76 10.18 11.20 14.34
N GLY A 77 11.32 11.47 14.99
CA GLY A 77 11.65 10.88 16.28
C GLY A 77 11.87 9.37 16.17
N VAL A 78 11.10 8.58 16.93
CA VAL A 78 11.18 7.10 16.95
C VAL A 78 10.30 6.41 15.92
N VAL A 79 9.53 7.18 15.14
CA VAL A 79 8.61 6.67 14.12
C VAL A 79 9.25 6.80 12.75
N ASN A 80 9.30 5.68 12.03
CA ASN A 80 9.66 5.59 10.63
C ASN A 80 8.38 5.59 9.81
N LYS A 81 8.34 6.41 8.75
CA LYS A 81 7.22 6.48 7.81
C LYS A 81 7.73 6.27 6.38
N LEU A 82 7.18 5.26 5.72
CA LEU A 82 7.34 5.01 4.29
C LEU A 82 6.01 5.34 3.60
N VAL A 83 6.06 6.11 2.52
CA VAL A 83 4.87 6.49 1.76
C VAL A 83 4.99 5.98 0.34
N ILE A 84 3.95 5.30 -0.12
CA ILE A 84 3.76 4.89 -1.51
C ILE A 84 2.52 5.61 -2.02
N VAL A 85 2.64 6.20 -3.20
CA VAL A 85 1.56 6.92 -3.87
C VAL A 85 1.26 6.27 -5.22
N ALA A 86 0.00 6.32 -5.65
CA ALA A 86 -0.42 5.79 -6.94
C ALA A 86 -1.11 6.88 -7.77
N GLU A 87 -0.98 6.75 -9.08
CA GLU A 87 -1.62 7.56 -10.12
C GLU A 87 -2.50 6.64 -10.98
N ASN A 88 -3.75 7.02 -11.19
CA ASN A 88 -4.76 6.28 -11.95
C ASN A 88 -5.13 6.99 -13.26
N GLY A 89 -4.78 8.27 -13.40
CA GLY A 89 -5.05 9.10 -14.56
C GLY A 89 -3.78 9.63 -15.22
N ASP A 90 -3.93 10.79 -15.86
CA ASP A 90 -2.89 11.44 -16.66
C ASP A 90 -2.51 12.83 -16.09
N ASP A 91 -2.98 13.20 -14.89
CA ASP A 91 -2.75 14.54 -14.31
C ASP A 91 -1.49 14.61 -13.43
N GLU A 92 -0.81 13.48 -13.21
CA GLU A 92 0.47 13.35 -12.54
C GLU A 92 0.48 13.94 -11.11
N SER A 93 -0.66 13.94 -10.42
CA SER A 93 -0.77 14.44 -9.04
C SER A 93 -0.27 13.44 -8.01
N PHE A 94 -0.38 12.13 -8.31
CA PHE A 94 -0.07 11.03 -7.39
C PHE A 94 -0.86 11.09 -6.07
N ASP A 95 -2.07 11.63 -6.08
CA ASP A 95 -2.94 11.73 -4.91
C ASP A 95 -4.16 10.82 -4.97
N ASP A 96 -4.32 10.03 -6.03
CA ASP A 96 -5.42 9.07 -6.17
C ASP A 96 -5.42 8.01 -5.08
N THR A 97 -4.24 7.54 -4.66
CA THR A 97 -4.12 6.56 -3.57
C THR A 97 -2.81 6.77 -2.82
N ILE A 98 -2.93 6.95 -1.50
CA ILE A 98 -1.81 7.12 -0.59
C ILE A 98 -1.77 5.95 0.38
N ILE A 99 -0.64 5.26 0.43
CA ILE A 99 -0.41 4.10 1.29
C ILE A 99 0.75 4.43 2.22
N GLU A 100 0.48 4.42 3.52
CA GLU A 100 1.46 4.78 4.54
C GLU A 100 1.81 3.58 5.42
N PHE A 101 3.12 3.29 5.52
CA PHE A 101 3.64 2.33 6.49
C PHE A 101 4.28 3.07 7.65
N HIS A 102 3.81 2.77 8.86
CA HIS A 102 4.30 3.37 10.10
C HIS A 102 4.98 2.28 10.92
N GLY A 103 6.28 2.44 11.14
CA GLY A 103 7.07 1.56 12.00
C GLY A 103 7.59 2.32 13.21
N ARG A 104 7.72 1.65 14.35
CA ARG A 104 8.52 2.18 15.48
C ARG A 104 9.83 1.41 15.53
N MET A 105 10.94 2.10 15.75
CA MET A 105 12.17 1.41 16.13
C MET A 105 11.94 0.78 17.51
N CYS A 106 12.01 -0.54 17.59
CA CYS A 106 12.16 -1.20 18.88
C CYS A 106 13.61 -0.98 19.33
N GLU A 107 13.81 -0.40 20.51
CA GLU A 107 15.11 -0.31 21.18
C GLU A 107 15.62 -1.69 21.59
#